data_AF-A0AB36YUD5-F1
#
_entry.id   AF-A0AB36YUD5-F1
#
_cell.length_a   1.000
_cell.length_b   1.000
_cell.length_c   1.000
_cell.angle_alpha   90.00
_cell.angle_beta   90.00
_cell.angle_gamma   90.00
#
_symmetry.space_group_name_H-M   'P 1'
#
loop_
_entity.id
_entity.type
_entity.pdbx_description
1 polymer ?
#
loop_
_entity_poly.entity_id
_entity_poly.type
_entity_poly.pdbx_seq_one_letter_code
_entity_poly.pdbx_strand_id
1 'polypeptide(L)'
;MQRIHNGRLQMPDIRIFIATVLVASLAGCATPGKPTASKLTQKSPQQYAACVLPKWQALAPQATQKSIAHGYRLTAPSAVASDDVLDVVDAHEGSRATFYKGSFLSGDKLRQAAKQCLD
;
A
#
# COMPACT_ATOMS: atom_id res chain seq x y z
N MET A 1 -51.56 -36.84 14.03
CA MET A 1 -50.67 -37.45 15.03
C MET A 1 -49.32 -36.75 14.96
N GLN A 2 -49.04 -35.83 15.88
CA GLN A 2 -47.72 -35.19 16.03
C GLN A 2 -46.84 -36.10 16.90
N ARG A 3 -45.63 -36.43 16.43
CA ARG A 3 -44.55 -36.89 17.31
C ARG A 3 -43.40 -35.90 17.23
N ILE A 4 -43.36 -35.05 18.25
CA ILE A 4 -42.20 -34.30 18.69
C ILE A 4 -41.16 -35.34 19.14
N HIS A 5 -39.92 -35.25 18.66
CA HIS A 5 -38.77 -35.86 19.33
C HIS A 5 -37.70 -34.78 19.52
N ASN A 6 -37.56 -34.43 20.79
CA ASN A 6 -36.53 -33.56 21.35
C ASN A 6 -35.14 -34.17 21.18
N GLY A 7 -34.20 -33.31 20.78
CA GLY A 7 -32.87 -33.21 21.37
C GLY A 7 -31.96 -34.44 21.32
N ARG A 8 -31.07 -34.47 20.31
CA ARG A 8 -29.61 -34.60 20.48
C ARG A 8 -28.93 -34.58 19.11
N LEU A 9 -28.62 -33.37 18.64
CA LEU A 9 -27.74 -33.18 17.48
C LEU A 9 -26.34 -33.74 17.82
N GLN A 10 -25.93 -34.75 17.05
CA GLN A 10 -24.58 -34.95 16.51
C GLN A 10 -23.39 -34.30 17.26
N MET A 11 -22.61 -35.11 17.99
CA MET A 11 -21.30 -34.74 18.54
C MET A 11 -20.12 -34.69 17.54
N PRO A 12 -20.06 -35.47 16.43
CA PRO A 12 -18.99 -35.35 15.44
C PRO A 12 -19.13 -34.08 14.58
N ASP A 13 -20.35 -33.72 14.22
CA ASP A 13 -20.62 -32.65 13.26
C ASP A 13 -20.37 -31.27 13.85
N ILE A 14 -20.66 -31.05 15.13
CA ILE A 14 -20.36 -29.78 15.80
C ILE A 14 -18.87 -29.44 15.72
N ARG A 15 -17.98 -30.44 15.84
CA ARG A 15 -16.53 -30.24 15.71
C ARG A 15 -16.12 -29.87 14.28
N ILE A 16 -16.73 -30.51 13.30
CA ILE A 16 -16.49 -30.24 11.88
C ILE A 16 -17.00 -28.84 11.52
N PHE A 17 -18.19 -28.47 12.00
CA PHE A 17 -18.78 -27.14 11.81
C PHE A 17 -17.91 -26.03 12.42
N ILE A 18 -17.42 -26.21 13.65
CA ILE A 18 -16.52 -25.24 14.29
C ILE A 18 -15.22 -25.10 13.52
N ALA A 19 -14.64 -26.22 13.04
CA ALA A 19 -13.42 -26.18 12.24
C ALA A 19 -13.63 -25.44 10.90
N THR A 20 -14.76 -25.68 10.21
CA THR A 20 -15.08 -24.97 8.96
C THR A 20 -15.33 -23.48 9.15
N VAL A 21 -16.00 -23.08 10.25
CA VAL A 21 -16.22 -21.66 10.57
C VAL A 21 -14.91 -20.95 10.90
N LEU A 22 -13.99 -21.63 11.60
CA LEU A 22 -12.67 -21.09 11.90
C LEU A 22 -11.85 -20.86 10.62
N VAL A 23 -11.82 -21.83 9.69
CA VAL A 23 -11.09 -21.68 8.42
C VAL A 23 -11.68 -20.58 7.53
N ALA A 24 -13.01 -20.44 7.51
CA ALA A 24 -13.68 -19.36 6.76
C ALA A 24 -13.34 -17.96 7.30
N SER A 25 -13.02 -17.84 8.60
CA SER A 25 -12.70 -16.55 9.24
C SER A 25 -11.28 -16.03 8.95
N LEU A 26 -10.39 -16.84 8.36
CA LEU A 26 -9.03 -16.40 7.97
C LEU A 26 -8.97 -15.71 6.59
N ALA A 27 -10.08 -15.61 5.86
CA ALA A 27 -10.13 -14.89 4.59
C ALA A 27 -10.16 -13.37 4.82
N GLY A 28 -9.02 -12.79 5.21
CA GLY A 28 -8.81 -11.35 5.21
C GLY A 28 -8.34 -10.88 3.84
N CYS A 29 -9.20 -10.17 3.10
CA CYS A 29 -8.79 -9.50 1.86
C CYS A 29 -7.93 -8.27 2.19
N ALA A 30 -6.61 -8.44 2.23
CA ALA A 30 -5.68 -7.31 2.27
C ALA A 30 -5.72 -6.59 0.92
N THR A 31 -6.49 -5.50 0.84
CA THR A 31 -6.50 -4.66 -0.37
C THR A 31 -5.24 -3.78 -0.34
N PRO A 32 -4.40 -3.77 -1.39
CA PRO A 32 -3.29 -2.83 -1.46
C PRO A 32 -3.83 -1.41 -1.31
N GLY A 33 -3.17 -0.58 -0.49
CA GLY A 33 -3.61 0.80 -0.25
C GLY A 33 -3.87 1.52 -1.57
N LYS A 34 -5.04 2.16 -1.70
CA LYS A 34 -5.41 2.85 -2.95
C LYS A 34 -4.36 3.92 -3.28
N PRO A 35 -3.80 3.93 -4.50
CA PRO A 35 -2.83 4.94 -4.88
C PRO A 35 -3.49 6.32 -4.83
N THR A 36 -2.87 7.25 -4.12
CA THR A 36 -3.39 8.61 -3.96
C THR A 36 -3.20 9.42 -5.24
N ALA A 37 -2.11 9.16 -5.97
CA ALA A 37 -1.89 9.72 -7.30
C ALA A 37 -0.96 8.81 -8.11
N SER A 38 -1.18 8.73 -9.42
CA SER A 38 -0.24 8.13 -10.35
C SER A 38 -0.06 9.02 -11.56
N LYS A 39 1.20 9.18 -12.01
CA LYS A 39 1.57 9.95 -13.20
C LYS A 39 2.67 9.22 -13.97
N LEU A 40 2.71 9.47 -15.29
CA LEU A 40 3.79 9.03 -16.16
C LEU A 40 4.77 10.20 -16.35
N THR A 41 6.03 9.88 -16.52
CA THR A 41 7.10 10.82 -16.88
C THR A 41 8.02 10.16 -17.89
N GLN A 42 8.59 10.94 -18.81
CA GLN A 42 9.57 10.44 -19.78
C GLN A 42 10.94 10.15 -19.15
N LYS A 43 11.16 10.57 -17.90
CA LYS A 43 12.39 10.31 -17.15
C LYS A 43 12.47 8.83 -16.78
N SER A 44 13.69 8.27 -16.85
CA SER A 44 13.96 6.94 -16.29
C SER A 44 13.69 6.92 -14.79
N PRO A 45 13.38 5.75 -14.18
CA PRO A 45 13.09 5.69 -12.75
C PRO A 45 14.22 6.25 -11.89
N GLN A 46 15.48 6.04 -12.30
CA GLN A 46 16.65 6.54 -11.60
C GLN A 46 16.72 8.08 -11.65
N GLN A 47 16.52 8.68 -12.83
CA GLN A 47 16.53 10.14 -12.99
C GLN A 47 15.40 10.80 -12.19
N TYR A 48 14.20 10.21 -12.24
CA TYR A 48 13.07 10.74 -11.49
C TYR A 48 13.29 10.61 -9.97
N ALA A 49 13.72 9.44 -9.48
CA ALA A 49 14.02 9.22 -8.06
C ALA A 49 15.12 10.17 -7.55
N ALA A 50 16.18 10.37 -8.33
CA ALA A 50 17.28 11.27 -7.99
C ALA A 50 16.83 12.75 -7.88
N CYS A 51 15.83 13.17 -8.66
CA CYS A 51 15.25 14.51 -8.52
C CYS A 51 14.39 14.64 -7.25
N VAL A 52 13.61 13.61 -6.92
CA VAL A 52 12.62 13.67 -5.84
C VAL A 52 13.28 13.56 -4.46
N LEU A 53 14.24 12.64 -4.29
CA LEU A 53 14.87 12.35 -3.00
C LEU A 53 15.37 13.59 -2.24
N PRO A 54 16.16 14.50 -2.83
CA PRO A 54 16.65 15.68 -2.10
C PRO A 54 15.51 16.64 -1.70
N LYS A 55 14.46 16.77 -2.52
CA LYS A 55 13.28 17.59 -2.18
C LYS A 55 12.47 16.98 -1.04
N TRP A 56 12.40 15.65 -1.01
CA TRP A 56 11.77 14.93 0.09
C TRP A 56 12.58 15.05 1.37
N GLN A 57 13.90 14.92 1.32
CA GLN A 57 14.79 15.10 2.48
C GLN A 57 14.72 16.52 3.06
N ALA A 58 14.50 17.54 2.23
CA ALA A 58 14.28 18.90 2.71
C ALA A 58 12.97 19.07 3.54
N LEU A 59 11.96 18.22 3.30
CA LEU A 59 10.67 18.24 4.01
C LEU A 59 10.60 17.21 5.13
N ALA A 60 11.27 16.07 4.94
CA ALA A 60 11.32 14.91 5.83
C ALA A 60 12.76 14.36 5.77
N PRO A 61 13.68 14.82 6.65
CA PRO A 61 15.10 14.47 6.62
C PRO A 61 15.39 12.96 6.64
N GLN A 62 14.50 12.21 7.27
CA GLN A 62 14.52 10.74 7.35
C GLN A 62 14.02 10.03 6.08
N ALA A 63 13.73 10.75 4.99
CA ALA A 63 13.32 10.15 3.73
C ALA A 63 14.45 9.32 3.11
N THR A 64 14.12 8.09 2.71
CA THR A 64 15.07 7.11 2.17
C THR A 64 14.62 6.61 0.81
N GLN A 65 15.58 6.09 0.04
CA GLN A 65 15.35 5.43 -1.24
C GLN A 65 15.79 3.98 -1.16
N LYS A 66 14.97 3.07 -1.68
CA LYS A 66 15.27 1.64 -1.81
C LYS A 66 15.07 1.21 -3.27
N SER A 67 15.97 0.39 -3.79
CA SER A 67 15.76 -0.26 -5.08
C SER A 67 14.73 -1.40 -4.95
N ILE A 68 13.84 -1.50 -5.93
CA ILE A 68 12.81 -2.53 -6.05
C ILE A 68 12.92 -3.18 -7.44
N ALA A 69 12.24 -4.31 -7.67
CA ALA A 69 12.42 -5.14 -8.86
C ALA A 69 12.28 -4.40 -10.21
N HIS A 70 11.45 -3.35 -10.27
CA HIS A 70 11.18 -2.58 -11.48
C HIS A 70 11.45 -1.08 -11.32
N GLY A 71 12.34 -0.68 -10.39
CA GLY A 71 12.71 0.72 -10.20
C GLY A 71 13.07 1.08 -8.77
N TYR A 72 12.47 2.14 -8.23
CA TYR A 72 12.80 2.69 -6.92
C TYR A 72 11.56 2.99 -6.08
N ARG A 73 11.69 2.77 -4.78
CA ARG A 73 10.72 3.18 -3.76
C ARG A 73 11.35 4.25 -2.88
N LEU A 74 10.73 5.41 -2.79
CA LEU A 74 11.08 6.43 -1.81
C LEU A 74 10.07 6.36 -0.67
N THR A 75 10.56 6.42 0.56
CA THR A 75 9.72 6.38 1.77
C THR A 75 10.08 7.56 2.66
N ALA A 76 9.08 8.35 3.05
CA ALA A 76 9.19 9.41 4.03
C ALA A 76 8.50 8.99 5.33
N PRO A 77 9.28 8.63 6.37
CA PRO A 77 8.73 8.23 7.66
C PRO A 77 7.92 9.34 8.33
N SER A 78 6.80 8.97 8.95
CA SER A 78 5.94 9.87 9.72
C SER A 78 5.85 9.43 11.18
N ALA A 79 6.06 10.38 12.10
CA ALA A 79 5.98 10.10 13.54
C ALA A 79 4.54 9.98 14.08
N VAL A 80 3.57 10.56 13.37
CA VAL A 80 2.18 10.73 13.85
C VAL A 80 1.14 9.99 12.99
N ALA A 81 1.57 9.41 11.87
CA ALA A 81 0.70 8.81 10.87
C ALA A 81 1.49 7.77 10.07
N SER A 82 0.85 7.13 9.09
CA SER A 82 1.55 6.19 8.21
C SER A 82 2.57 6.92 7.32
N ASP A 83 3.58 6.17 6.87
CA ASP A 83 4.64 6.70 6.01
C ASP A 83 4.10 7.05 4.62
N ASP A 84 4.63 8.13 4.04
CA ASP A 84 4.37 8.49 2.65
C ASP A 84 5.33 7.72 1.75
N VAL A 85 4.81 7.06 0.71
CA VAL A 85 5.58 6.19 -0.19
C VAL A 85 5.41 6.65 -1.63
N LEU A 86 6.50 6.71 -2.38
CA LEU A 86 6.51 6.96 -3.81
C LEU A 86 7.20 5.80 -4.52
N ASP A 87 6.43 5.06 -5.30
CA ASP A 87 6.96 4.06 -6.20
C ASP A 87 7.22 4.67 -7.57
N VAL A 88 8.41 4.44 -8.07
CA VAL A 88 8.84 4.86 -9.39
C VAL A 88 9.21 3.59 -10.13
N VAL A 89 8.35 3.15 -11.03
CA VAL A 89 8.54 1.90 -11.78
C VAL A 89 8.73 2.17 -13.26
N ASP A 90 9.51 1.35 -13.93
CA ASP A 90 9.68 1.40 -15.38
C ASP A 90 8.31 1.34 -16.10
N ALA A 91 8.16 2.15 -17.14
CA ALA A 91 7.03 2.15 -18.05
C ALA A 91 7.54 2.08 -19.49
N HIS A 92 6.65 1.83 -20.46
CA HIS A 92 7.03 1.71 -21.88
C HIS A 92 7.87 2.90 -22.38
N GLU A 93 7.49 4.12 -21.99
CA GLU A 93 8.24 5.36 -22.26
C GLU A 93 8.53 6.07 -20.94
N GLY A 94 9.71 5.82 -20.36
CA GLY A 94 10.17 6.43 -19.11
C GLY A 94 9.71 5.66 -17.88
N SER A 95 8.99 6.32 -16.97
CA SER A 95 8.59 5.73 -15.69
C SER A 95 7.21 6.17 -15.21
N ARG A 96 6.59 5.33 -14.38
CA ARG A 96 5.35 5.61 -13.65
C ARG A 96 5.67 5.92 -12.20
N ALA A 97 5.33 7.13 -11.79
CA ALA A 97 5.41 7.61 -10.42
C ALA A 97 4.04 7.44 -9.74
N THR A 98 3.96 6.54 -8.76
CA THR A 98 2.76 6.24 -7.98
C THR A 98 2.99 6.63 -6.52
N PHE A 99 2.22 7.60 -6.04
CA PHE A 99 2.28 8.14 -4.70
C PHE A 99 1.18 7.52 -3.82
N TYR A 100 1.59 7.00 -2.67
CA TYR A 100 0.74 6.48 -1.61
C TYR A 100 0.88 7.40 -0.40
N LYS A 101 -0.21 8.08 -0.06
CA LYS A 101 -0.27 8.99 1.06
C LYS A 101 -0.53 8.21 2.34
N GLY A 102 0.37 8.33 3.32
CA GLY A 102 0.22 7.76 4.65
C GLY A 102 -0.48 8.71 5.63
N SER A 103 -0.41 10.02 5.41
CA SER A 103 -1.00 11.04 6.29
C SER A 103 -1.76 12.13 5.53
N PHE A 104 -2.94 12.54 6.03
CA PHE A 104 -3.68 13.70 5.53
C PHE A 104 -2.85 15.00 5.61
N LEU A 105 -2.03 15.17 6.65
CA LEU A 105 -1.38 16.44 6.99
C LEU A 105 -0.10 16.72 6.19
N SER A 106 0.73 15.71 5.93
CA SER A 106 2.08 15.90 5.34
C SER A 106 2.16 15.57 3.85
N GLY A 107 1.31 14.66 3.38
CA GLY A 107 1.44 14.11 2.02
C GLY A 107 1.29 15.13 0.89
N ASP A 108 0.70 16.31 1.14
CA ASP A 108 0.48 17.30 0.09
C ASP A 108 1.76 18.02 -0.32
N LYS A 109 2.66 18.31 0.63
CA LYS A 109 3.96 18.94 0.35
C LYS A 109 4.90 17.96 -0.36
N LEU A 110 4.96 16.71 0.10
CA LEU A 110 5.77 15.66 -0.53
C LEU A 110 5.28 15.31 -1.94
N ARG A 111 3.96 15.26 -2.12
CA ARG A 111 3.34 15.10 -3.46
C ARG A 111 3.67 16.28 -4.36
N GLN A 112 3.64 17.52 -3.85
CA GLN A 112 3.99 18.70 -4.64
C GLN A 112 5.48 18.69 -5.03
N ALA A 113 6.37 18.30 -4.12
CA ALA A 113 7.78 18.11 -4.41
C ALA A 113 8.01 17.06 -5.52
N ALA A 114 7.27 15.95 -5.49
CA ALA A 114 7.33 14.93 -6.54
C ALA A 114 6.79 15.43 -7.90
N LYS A 115 5.74 16.27 -7.89
CA LYS A 115 5.22 16.89 -9.12
C LYS A 115 6.23 17.81 -9.81
N GLN A 116 7.02 18.56 -9.05
CA GLN A 116 8.05 19.44 -9.61
C GLN A 116 9.14 18.70 -10.40
N CYS A 117 9.24 17.38 -10.25
CA CYS A 117 10.18 16.55 -10.97
C CYS A 117 9.58 15.89 -12.21
N LEU A 118 8.30 16.08 -12.52
CA LEU A 118 7.63 15.44 -13.66
C LEU A 118 8.03 16.06 -15.00
N ASP A 119 8.31 17.37 -15.02
CA ASP A 119 8.75 18.16 -16.17
C ASP A 119 10.27 18.05 -16.39
#